data_AF-A0A929GMM3-F1
#
_entry.id   AF-A0A929GMM3-F1
#
_cell.length_a   1.000
_cell.length_b   1.000
_cell.length_c   1.000
_cell.angle_alpha   90.00
_cell.angle_beta   90.00
_cell.angle_gamma   90.00
#
_symmetry.space_group_name_H-M   'P 1'
#
loop_
_entity.id
_entity.type
_entity.pdbx_description
1 polymer ?
#
loop_
_entity_poly.entity_id
_entity_poly.type
_entity_poly.pdbx_seq_one_letter_code
_entity_poly.pdbx_strand_id
1 'polypeptide(L)' 'MNNTIQTIFVIITVGFAVLFLVKKFFWKSKKNTNNSCDSDNCGCH' A
#
# COMPACT_ATOMS: atom_id res chain seq x y z
N MET A 1 -30.43 -7.69 -18.11
CA MET A 1 -29.45 -7.65 -17.00
C MET A 1 -28.21 -6.92 -17.51
N ASN A 2 -28.02 -5.66 -17.12
CA ASN A 2 -26.96 -4.82 -17.68
C ASN A 2 -25.65 -5.04 -16.88
N ASN A 3 -24.89 -6.05 -17.32
CA ASN A 3 -23.59 -6.44 -16.73
C ASN A 3 -22.52 -5.36 -16.82
N THR A 4 -22.73 -4.32 -17.64
CA THR A 4 -21.76 -3.25 -17.87
C THR A 4 -21.47 -2.46 -16.60
N ILE A 5 -22.51 -2.09 -15.84
CA ILE A 5 -22.34 -1.28 -14.61
C ILE A 5 -21.65 -2.09 -13.50
N GLN A 6 -22.02 -3.36 -13.35
CA GLN A 6 -21.43 -4.24 -12.34
C GLN A 6 -19.96 -4.54 -12.64
N THR A 7 -19.62 -4.72 -13.92
CA THR A 7 -18.22 -4.89 -14.38
C THR A 7 -17.39 -3.64 -14.11
N ILE A 8 -17.94 -2.45 -14.36
CA ILE A 8 -17.26 -1.18 -14.05
C ILE A 8 -16.95 -1.09 -12.56
N PHE A 9 -17.92 -1.44 -11.69
CA PHE A 9 -17.74 -1.48 -10.23
C PHE A 9 -16.65 -2.46 -9.79
N VAL A 10 -16.61 -3.65 -10.38
CA VAL A 10 -15.58 -4.65 -10.07
C VAL A 10 -14.19 -4.14 -10.47
N ILE A 11 -14.05 -3.57 -11.67
CA ILE A 11 -12.77 -3.05 -12.17
C ILE A 11 -12.26 -1.90 -11.30
N ILE A 12 -13.12 -0.94 -10.94
CA ILE A 12 -12.71 0.18 -10.07
C ILE A 12 -12.36 -0.30 -8.66
N THR A 13 -13.10 -1.24 -8.06
CA THR A 13 -12.80 -1.75 -6.72
C THR A 13 -11.47 -2.53 -6.71
N VAL A 14 -11.25 -3.42 -7.68
CA VAL A 14 -10.01 -4.18 -7.79
C VAL A 14 -8.84 -3.24 -8.11
N GLY A 15 -9.03 -2.30 -9.04
CA GLY A 15 -8.04 -1.28 -9.38
C GLY A 15 -7.65 -0.44 -8.17
N PHE A 16 -8.63 0.03 -7.37
CA PHE A 16 -8.37 0.77 -6.13
C PHE A 16 -7.64 -0.06 -5.08
N ALA A 17 -8.01 -1.33 -4.92
CA ALA A 17 -7.37 -2.22 -3.96
C ALA A 17 -5.89 -2.45 -4.32
N VAL A 18 -5.58 -2.73 -5.59
CA VAL A 18 -4.21 -2.89 -6.06
C VAL A 18 -3.43 -1.59 -5.91
N LEU A 19 -4.01 -0.45 -6.32
CA LEU A 19 -3.37 0.86 -6.22
C LEU A 19 -3.11 1.24 -4.74
N PHE A 20 -4.04 0.94 -3.84
CA PHE A 20 -3.87 1.14 -2.40
C PHE A 20 -2.77 0.26 -1.82
N LEU A 21 -2.68 -1.01 -2.22
CA LEU A 21 -1.61 -1.92 -1.79
C LEU A 21 -0.25 -1.46 -2.31
N VAL A 22 -0.15 -1.13 -3.61
CA VAL A 22 1.09 -0.59 -4.21
C VAL A 22 1.50 0.70 -3.50
N LYS A 23 0.56 1.64 -3.28
CA LYS A 23 0.82 2.85 -2.50
C LYS A 23 1.25 2.52 -1.07
N LYS A 24 0.57 1.63 -0.36
CA LYS A 24 0.88 1.32 1.04
C LYS A 24 2.28 0.71 1.20
N PHE A 25 2.67 -0.19 0.31
CA PHE A 25 3.93 -0.93 0.42
C PHE A 25 5.09 -0.21 -0.27
N PHE A 26 4.90 0.34 -1.47
CA PHE A 26 5.97 1.02 -2.21
C PHE A 26 6.11 2.51 -1.84
N TRP A 27 5.02 3.19 -1.44
CA TRP A 27 5.08 4.61 -1.02
C TRP A 27 5.47 4.78 0.47
N LYS A 28 5.71 3.71 1.23
CA LYS A 28 6.25 3.82 2.61
C LYS A 28 7.77 3.80 2.70
N SER A 29 8.51 3.59 1.61
CA SER A 29 9.98 3.46 1.67
C SER A 29 10.76 4.77 1.55
N LYS A 30 10.12 5.96 1.60
CA LYS A 30 10.84 7.25 1.42
C LYS A 30 10.57 8.34 2.46
N LYS A 31 10.13 7.97 3.67
CA LYS A 31 10.19 8.87 4.84
C LYS A 31 10.60 8.10 6.10
N ASN A 32 11.80 7.53 6.04
CA ASN A 32 12.73 7.47 7.17
C ASN A 32 14.15 7.46 6.58
N THR A 33 14.44 8.50 5.80
CA THR A 33 15.82 8.97 5.60
C THR A 33 16.10 10.10 6.60
N ASN A 34 15.66 9.92 7.85
CA ASN A 34 16.31 10.62 8.95
C ASN A 34 17.33 9.63 9.50
N ASN A 35 18.58 9.95 9.17
CA ASN A 35 19.80 9.55 9.86
C ASN A 35 19.51 9.07 11.28
N SER A 36 19.77 7.79 11.57
CA SER A 36 20.08 7.21 12.89
C SER A 36 19.71 5.72 12.88
N CYS A 37 20.65 4.87 12.45
CA CYS A 37 20.90 3.65 13.22
C CYS A 37 21.59 4.09 14.52
N ASP A 38 20.88 4.81 15.39
CA ASP A 38 21.36 5.11 16.73
C ASP A 38 20.81 4.00 17.62
N SER A 39 21.66 3.00 17.81
CA SER A 39 21.88 2.35 19.10
C SER A 39 20.70 2.37 20.07
N ASP A 40 19.82 1.38 19.95
CA ASP A 40 19.36 0.52 21.04
C ASP A 40 18.04 -0.13 20.61
N ASN A 41 17.85 -1.40 20.93
CA ASN A 41 16.58 -2.12 20.76
C ASN A 41 16.17 -2.50 19.32
N CYS A 42 17.13 -2.98 18.51
CA CYS A 42 16.81 -3.83 17.38
C CYS A 42 16.85 -5.31 17.80
N GLY A 43 15.66 -5.88 18.08
CA GLY A 43 15.43 -7.32 18.03
C GLY A 43 15.63 -8.10 19.34
N CYS A 44 14.56 -8.81 19.71
CA CYS A 44 14.49 -9.92 20.68
C CYS A 44 14.46 -9.55 22.18
N HIS A 45 13.24 -9.68 22.75
CA HIS A 45 12.85 -9.70 24.17
C HIS A 45 13.13 -8.43 24.98
#